data_AF-A0A6P6TYD7-F1
#
_entry.id   AF-A0A6P6TYD7-F1
#
_cell.length_a   1.000
_cell.length_b   1.000
_cell.length_c   1.000
_cell.angle_alpha   90.00
_cell.angle_beta   90.00
_cell.angle_gamma   90.00
#
_symmetry.space_group_name_H-M   'P 1'
#
loop_
_entity.id
_entity.type
_entity.pdbx_description
1 polymer ?
#
loop_
_entity_poly.entity_id
_entity_poly.type
_entity_poly.pdbx_seq_one_letter_code
_entity_poly.pdbx_strand_id
1 'polypeptide(L)'
;MGSFPGHVLPGTLFLLVGIWHTWCSIERYVLNPKSFRVRVWNPIPGFDGKLKYLELYVITIGSFIDMCIELLYSTHLKWFVNGMLNSGHMNNFEHGGMLLMFFIFGLIALLSEKTSVLEANL
;
A
#
# COMPACT_ATOMS: atom_id res chain seq x y z
N MET A 1 -17.68 1.18 -10.71
CA MET A 1 -17.41 -0.25 -10.42
C MET A 1 -16.40 -0.76 -11.44
N GLY A 2 -15.21 -1.11 -10.97
CA GLY A 2 -14.06 -1.42 -11.81
C GLY A 2 -14.23 -2.69 -12.64
N SER A 3 -13.38 -2.84 -13.65
CA SER A 3 -13.35 -4.03 -14.51
C SER A 3 -12.97 -5.28 -13.70
N PHE A 4 -13.41 -6.45 -14.15
CA PHE A 4 -13.05 -7.72 -13.51
C PHE A 4 -11.52 -7.92 -13.40
N PRO A 5 -10.71 -7.66 -14.45
CA PRO A 5 -9.25 -7.69 -14.33
C PRO A 5 -8.72 -6.68 -13.30
N GLY A 6 -9.32 -5.49 -13.25
CA GLY A 6 -9.01 -4.45 -12.29
C GLY A 6 -9.38 -4.79 -10.84
N HIS A 7 -10.18 -5.82 -10.58
CA HIS A 7 -10.45 -6.31 -9.22
C HIS A 7 -9.60 -7.53 -8.87
N VAL A 8 -9.44 -8.46 -9.81
CA VAL A 8 -8.69 -9.70 -9.58
C VAL A 8 -7.23 -9.40 -9.27
N LEU A 9 -6.62 -8.46 -10.00
CA LEU A 9 -5.21 -8.13 -9.79
C LEU A 9 -4.94 -7.51 -8.41
N PRO A 10 -5.55 -6.38 -8.01
CA PRO A 10 -5.33 -5.82 -6.68
C PRO A 10 -5.90 -6.73 -5.58
N GLY A 11 -7.00 -7.43 -5.81
CA GLY A 11 -7.56 -8.39 -4.84
C GLY A 11 -6.62 -9.55 -4.54
N THR A 12 -5.96 -10.11 -5.56
CA THR A 12 -4.96 -11.17 -5.38
C THR A 12 -3.73 -10.62 -4.65
N LEU A 13 -3.29 -9.39 -4.96
CA LEU A 13 -2.18 -8.76 -4.28
C LEU A 13 -2.47 -8.54 -2.79
N PHE A 14 -3.66 -8.02 -2.45
CA PHE A 14 -4.10 -7.90 -1.06
C PHE A 14 -4.19 -9.25 -0.34
N LEU A 15 -4.66 -10.30 -1.03
CA LEU A 15 -4.70 -11.65 -0.46
C LEU A 15 -3.30 -12.17 -0.13
N LEU A 16 -2.34 -12.03 -1.05
CA LEU A 16 -0.95 -12.46 -0.84
C LEU A 16 -0.28 -11.69 0.30
N VAL A 17 -0.48 -10.37 0.36
CA VAL A 17 0.02 -9.53 1.46
C VAL A 17 -0.64 -9.94 2.79
N GLY A 18 -1.95 -10.20 2.81
CA GLY A 18 -2.66 -10.66 4.01
C GLY A 18 -2.18 -12.02 4.52
N ILE A 19 -1.92 -12.97 3.62
CA ILE A 19 -1.34 -14.28 3.95
C ILE A 19 0.07 -14.09 4.53
N TRP A 20 0.89 -13.24 3.90
CA TRP A 20 2.23 -12.90 4.37
C TRP A 20 2.20 -12.34 5.81
N HIS A 21 1.32 -11.37 6.07
CA HIS A 21 1.12 -10.79 7.40
C HIS A 21 0.69 -11.81 8.45
N THR A 22 -0.23 -12.69 8.09
CA THR A 22 -0.74 -13.74 8.97
C THR A 22 0.38 -14.71 9.33
N TRP A 23 1.14 -15.15 8.33
CA TRP A 23 2.28 -16.05 8.52
C TRP A 23 3.34 -15.44 9.43
N CYS A 24 3.79 -14.21 9.16
CA CYS A 24 4.76 -13.51 10.00
C CYS A 24 4.27 -13.30 11.43
N SER A 25 2.97 -13.10 11.63
CA SER A 25 2.38 -12.96 12.96
C SER A 25 2.39 -14.29 13.71
N ILE A 26 2.01 -15.39 13.06
CA ILE A 26 2.07 -16.75 13.63
C ILE A 26 3.51 -17.10 14.01
N GLU A 27 4.46 -16.91 13.10
CA GLU A 27 5.87 -17.20 13.34
C GLU A 27 6.41 -16.47 14.59
N ARG A 28 6.16 -15.17 14.69
CA ARG A 28 6.60 -14.39 15.87
C ARG A 28 5.93 -14.83 17.16
N TYR A 29 4.64 -15.16 17.09
CA TYR A 29 3.91 -15.63 18.25
C TYR A 29 4.45 -16.96 18.75
N VAL A 30 4.73 -17.91 17.84
CA VAL A 30 5.31 -19.21 18.17
C VAL A 30 6.72 -19.07 18.75
N LEU A 31 7.54 -18.19 18.18
CA LEU A 31 8.92 -17.98 18.64
C LEU A 31 9.00 -17.26 19.99
N ASN A 32 8.18 -16.23 20.22
CA ASN A 32 8.26 -15.38 21.42
C ASN A 32 6.86 -14.90 21.85
N PRO A 33 6.01 -15.77 22.43
CA PRO A 33 4.62 -15.42 22.74
C PRO A 33 4.49 -14.29 23.77
N LYS A 34 5.44 -14.19 24.73
CA LYS A 34 5.44 -13.15 25.78
C LYS A 34 5.81 -11.75 25.27
N SER A 35 6.49 -11.65 24.13
CA SER A 35 6.92 -10.39 23.52
C SER A 35 6.21 -10.12 22.19
N PHE A 36 5.13 -10.87 21.92
CA PHE A 36 4.41 -10.74 20.66
C PHE A 36 3.83 -9.33 20.51
N ARG A 37 4.13 -8.70 19.38
CA ARG A 37 3.54 -7.43 18.95
C ARG A 37 3.15 -7.54 17.50
N VAL A 38 1.92 -7.10 17.19
CA VAL A 38 1.47 -6.94 15.80
C VAL A 38 2.30 -5.83 15.16
N ARG A 39 2.73 -6.07 13.92
CA ARG A 39 3.42 -5.07 13.11
C ARG A 39 2.54 -4.66 11.96
N VAL A 40 2.62 -3.39 11.59
CA VAL A 40 1.86 -2.82 10.46
C VAL A 40 2.47 -3.20 9.10
N TRP A 41 3.70 -3.74 9.11
CA TRP A 41 4.39 -4.29 7.94
C TRP A 41 5.41 -5.34 8.41
N ASN A 42 5.84 -6.26 7.53
CA ASN A 42 6.72 -7.35 7.90
C ASN A 42 7.99 -7.41 7.01
N PRO A 43 9.20 -7.47 7.59
CA PRO A 43 10.41 -7.59 6.80
C PRO A 43 10.51 -8.97 6.16
N ILE A 44 10.91 -9.01 4.89
CA ILE A 44 11.18 -10.27 4.21
C ILE A 44 12.57 -10.80 4.65
N PRO A 45 12.65 -11.97 5.29
CA PRO A 45 13.91 -12.57 5.67
C PRO A 45 14.66 -13.08 4.43
N GLY A 46 16.00 -13.00 4.47
CA GLY A 46 16.88 -13.49 3.39
C GLY A 46 17.49 -12.39 2.51
N PHE A 47 18.19 -12.80 1.45
CA PHE A 47 18.87 -11.92 0.48
C PHE A 47 19.80 -10.86 1.09
N ASP A 48 20.55 -11.20 2.15
CA ASP A 48 21.42 -10.26 2.88
C ASP A 48 20.70 -8.98 3.35
N GLY A 49 19.39 -9.06 3.60
CA GLY A 49 18.57 -7.91 3.98
C GLY A 49 18.24 -6.94 2.85
N LYS A 50 18.65 -7.22 1.60
CA LYS A 50 18.34 -6.37 0.43
C LYS A 50 16.84 -6.26 0.16
N LEU A 51 16.08 -7.31 0.45
CA LEU A 51 14.62 -7.36 0.29
C LEU A 51 13.86 -7.02 1.57
N LYS A 52 14.55 -6.55 2.63
CA LYS A 52 13.92 -6.26 3.93
C LYS A 52 12.66 -5.40 3.78
N TYR A 53 12.69 -4.39 2.91
CA TYR A 53 11.61 -3.42 2.73
C TYR A 53 10.71 -3.68 1.52
N LEU A 54 10.73 -4.88 0.94
CA LEU A 54 10.02 -5.18 -0.31
C LEU A 54 8.52 -4.91 -0.19
N GLU A 55 7.89 -5.29 0.93
CA GLU A 55 6.47 -5.02 1.18
C GLU A 55 6.15 -3.51 1.08
N LEU A 56 6.95 -2.67 1.74
CA LEU A 56 6.78 -1.22 1.72
C LEU A 56 7.04 -0.63 0.33
N TYR A 57 8.02 -1.14 -0.41
CA TYR A 57 8.27 -0.72 -1.79
C TYR A 57 7.10 -1.08 -2.70
N VAL A 58 6.55 -2.29 -2.58
CA VAL A 58 5.39 -2.74 -3.37
C VAL A 58 4.18 -1.87 -3.08
N ILE A 59 3.88 -1.60 -1.81
CA ILE A 59 2.75 -0.75 -1.42
C ILE A 59 2.95 0.67 -1.96
N THR A 60 4.10 1.29 -1.71
CA THR A 60 4.36 2.70 -2.06
C THR A 60 4.41 2.90 -3.58
N ILE A 61 5.17 2.09 -4.30
CA ILE A 61 5.34 2.25 -5.75
C ILE A 61 4.06 1.82 -6.47
N GLY A 62 3.45 0.70 -6.05
CA GLY A 62 2.21 0.20 -6.62
C GLY A 62 1.08 1.20 -6.48
N SER A 63 0.86 1.74 -5.27
CA SER A 63 -0.22 2.71 -5.05
C SER A 63 0.04 4.04 -5.76
N PHE A 64 1.30 4.48 -5.89
CA PHE A 64 1.63 5.70 -6.63
C PHE A 64 1.36 5.56 -8.13
N ILE A 65 1.78 4.45 -8.74
CA ILE A 65 1.54 4.18 -10.16
C ILE A 65 0.05 4.06 -10.43
N ASP A 66 -0.67 3.30 -9.62
CA ASP A 66 -2.12 3.10 -9.78
C ASP A 66 -2.89 4.41 -9.56
N MET A 67 -2.49 5.24 -8.59
CA MET A 67 -3.03 6.59 -8.40
C MET A 67 -2.82 7.46 -9.63
N CYS A 68 -1.64 7.41 -10.25
CA CYS A 68 -1.36 8.13 -11.49
C CYS A 68 -2.26 7.64 -12.64
N ILE A 69 -2.48 6.32 -12.76
CA ILE A 69 -3.35 5.75 -13.79
C ILE A 69 -4.79 6.20 -13.57
N GLU A 70 -5.32 6.05 -12.35
CA GLU A 70 -6.70 6.43 -12.04
C GLU A 70 -6.97 7.93 -12.23
N LEU A 71 -6.06 8.79 -11.76
CA LEU A 71 -6.26 10.23 -11.83
C LEU A 71 -5.90 10.84 -13.19
N LEU A 72 -4.85 10.36 -13.87
CA LEU A 72 -4.36 10.97 -15.11
C LEU A 72 -4.90 10.27 -16.36
N TYR A 73 -4.86 8.94 -16.37
CA TYR A 73 -5.22 8.15 -17.54
C TYR A 73 -6.73 7.90 -17.61
N SER A 74 -7.32 7.36 -16.54
CA SER A 74 -8.75 6.97 -16.52
C SER A 74 -9.70 8.15 -16.56
N THR A 75 -9.30 9.34 -16.08
CA THR A 75 -10.10 10.57 -16.23
C THR A 75 -9.88 11.29 -17.55
N HIS A 76 -8.91 10.85 -18.37
CA HIS A 76 -8.41 11.56 -19.54
C HIS A 76 -8.06 13.03 -19.26
N LEU A 77 -7.61 13.35 -18.03
CA LEU A 77 -7.37 14.70 -17.51
C LEU A 77 -8.60 15.62 -17.50
N LYS A 78 -9.81 15.07 -17.67
CA LYS A 78 -11.08 15.81 -17.63
C LYS A 78 -11.65 15.84 -16.22
N TRP A 79 -10.91 16.46 -15.31
CA TRP A 79 -11.30 16.53 -13.90
C TRP A 79 -12.54 17.39 -13.68
N PHE A 80 -12.68 18.48 -14.43
CA PHE A 80 -13.80 19.41 -14.33
C PHE A 80 -14.56 19.48 -15.65
N VAL A 81 -15.89 19.41 -15.55
CA VAL A 81 -16.82 19.65 -16.66
C VAL A 81 -17.84 20.67 -16.17
N ASN A 82 -17.99 21.78 -16.89
CA ASN A 82 -18.91 22.88 -16.52
C ASN A 82 -18.70 23.44 -15.10
N GLY A 83 -17.44 23.55 -14.66
CA GLY A 83 -17.10 24.11 -13.33
C GLY A 83 -17.37 23.17 -12.15
N MET A 84 -17.86 21.95 -12.40
CA MET A 84 -18.07 20.92 -11.38
C MET A 84 -17.12 19.75 -11.62
N LEU A 85 -16.81 19.02 -10.54
CA LEU A 85 -16.06 17.77 -10.64
C LEU A 85 -16.83 16.80 -11.54
N ASN A 86 -16.14 16.19 -12.50
CA ASN A 86 -16.77 15.35 -13.49
C ASN A 86 -17.38 14.09 -12.86
N SER A 87 -18.72 14.06 -12.74
CA SER A 87 -19.46 12.97 -12.13
C SER A 87 -19.27 11.63 -12.85
N GLY A 88 -18.94 11.66 -14.16
CA GLY A 88 -18.63 10.48 -14.96
C GLY A 88 -17.36 9.74 -14.54
N HIS A 89 -16.46 10.39 -13.78
CA HIS A 89 -15.21 9.80 -13.31
C HIS A 89 -15.11 9.74 -11.78
N MET A 90 -16.23 9.86 -11.05
CA MET A 90 -16.22 9.87 -9.58
C MET A 90 -15.61 8.62 -8.96
N ASN A 91 -15.83 7.47 -9.58
CA ASN A 91 -15.21 6.21 -9.17
C ASN A 91 -13.67 6.31 -9.19
N ASN A 92 -13.09 6.95 -10.21
CA ASN A 92 -11.62 7.06 -10.35
C ASN A 92 -11.04 8.03 -9.31
N PHE A 93 -11.79 9.08 -8.94
CA PHE A 93 -11.42 9.97 -7.84
C PHE A 93 -11.48 9.27 -6.48
N GLU A 94 -12.49 8.42 -6.25
CA GLU A 94 -12.58 7.61 -5.04
C GLU A 94 -11.40 6.62 -4.94
N HIS A 95 -11.10 5.89 -6.02
CA HIS A 95 -9.97 4.98 -6.08
C HIS A 95 -8.64 5.73 -5.92
N GLY A 96 -8.45 6.85 -6.63
CA GLY A 96 -7.27 7.71 -6.48
C GLY A 96 -7.10 8.23 -5.06
N GLY A 97 -8.19 8.58 -4.38
CA GLY A 97 -8.18 8.97 -2.97
C GLY A 97 -7.76 7.84 -2.03
N MET A 98 -8.27 6.62 -2.24
CA MET A 98 -7.83 5.44 -1.48
C MET A 98 -6.35 5.13 -1.71
N LEU A 99 -5.88 5.17 -2.96
CA LEU A 99 -4.50 4.89 -3.33
C LEU A 99 -3.52 5.94 -2.78
N LEU A 100 -3.95 7.21 -2.69
CA LEU A 100 -3.18 8.27 -2.03
C LEU A 100 -2.93 7.93 -0.55
N MET A 101 -3.92 7.38 0.16
CA MET A 101 -3.74 7.00 1.57
C MET A 101 -2.73 5.87 1.73
N PHE A 102 -2.77 4.86 0.86
CA PHE A 102 -1.76 3.79 0.84
C PHE A 102 -0.36 4.31 0.50
N PHE A 103 -0.26 5.28 -0.42
CA PHE A 103 1.02 5.91 -0.77
C PHE A 103 1.63 6.65 0.41
N ILE A 104 0.84 7.50 1.08
CA ILE A 104 1.27 8.25 2.26
C ILE A 104 1.71 7.29 3.37
N PHE A 105 0.91 6.26 3.64
CA PHE A 105 1.25 5.22 4.61
C PHE A 105 2.59 4.54 4.29
N GLY A 106 2.75 4.04 3.06
CA GLY A 106 3.96 3.33 2.65
C GLY A 106 5.20 4.22 2.69
N LEU A 107 5.07 5.48 2.25
CA LEU A 107 6.14 6.47 2.29
C LEU A 107 6.58 6.77 3.73
N ILE A 108 5.64 7.06 4.63
CA ILE A 108 5.96 7.34 6.04
C ILE A 108 6.59 6.12 6.71
N ALA A 109 6.05 4.93 6.49
CA ALA A 109 6.61 3.69 7.04
C ALA A 109 8.04 3.44 6.53
N LEU A 110 8.31 3.66 5.24
CA LEU A 110 9.64 3.52 4.66
C LEU A 110 10.62 4.55 5.23
N LEU A 111 10.19 5.80 5.36
CA LEU A 111 11.00 6.86 5.96
C LEU A 111 11.31 6.57 7.43
N SER A 112 10.33 6.05 8.18
CA SER A 112 10.52 5.66 9.59
C SER A 112 11.56 4.57 9.77
N GLU A 113 11.73 3.70 8.77
CA GLU A 113 12.70 2.61 8.81
C GLU A 113 14.09 3.01 8.30
N LYS A 114 14.16 4.03 7.44
CA LYS A 114 15.40 4.49 6.79
C LYS A 114 16.02 5.70 7.48
N THR A 115 15.24 6.44 8.26
CA THR A 115 15.68 7.66 8.93
C THR A 115 15.37 7.54 10.41
N SER A 116 16.34 7.85 11.30
CA SER A 116 16.07 7.93 12.75
C SER A 116 15.22 9.15 13.14
N VAL A 117 14.78 9.95 12.15
CA VAL A 117 14.01 11.19 12.37
C VAL A 117 12.62 10.88 12.93
N LEU A 118 12.11 9.67 12.70
CA LEU A 118 10.84 9.17 13.23
C LEU A 118 11.03 8.07 14.30
N GLU A 119 12.27 7.77 14.71
CA GLU A 119 12.51 6.99 15.94
C GLU A 119 12.10 7.84 17.14
N ALA A 120 10.81 7.80 17.48
CA ALA A 120 10.40 8.07 18.84
C ALA A 120 11.10 7.02 19.70
N ASN A 121 12.11 7.45 20.46
CA ASN A 121 12.68 6.69 21.57
C ASN A 121 11.53 6.15 22.44
N LEU A 122 11.20 4.86 22.28
CA LEU A 122 10.24 4.11 23.09
C LEU A 122 10.84 2.75 23.44
#